data_AF-A0A845D9Q8-F1
#
_entry.id   AF-A0A845D9Q8-F1
#
_cell.length_a   1.000
_cell.length_b   1.000
_cell.length_c   1.000
_cell.angle_alpha   90.00
_cell.angle_beta   90.00
_cell.angle_gamma   90.00
#
_symmetry.space_group_name_H-M   'P 1'
#
loop_
_entity.id
_entity.type
_entity.pdbx_description
1 polymer ?
#
loop_
_entity_poly.entity_id
_entity_poly.type
_entity_poly.pdbx_seq_one_letter_code
_entity_poly.pdbx_strand_id
1 'polypeptide(L)'
;MSAWFCVVAYDHNGAYVRTYANQIEAAREIGATYSTIVTVLDSPHKTVRGLRLRKYKKGTEILGRINPAERAVIAYKPDGTFYRKYRNRDVAAKEMGVSPQAISNAINGRQKTASGMQWRKYEGDEQMPRKINPVPPPQPSTYDKVEGFQ
;
A
#
# COMPACT_ATOMS: atom_id res chain seq x y z
N MET A 1 -31.17 17.41 16.20
CA MET A 1 -29.69 17.50 16.18
C MET A 1 -29.17 16.76 14.95
N SER A 2 -28.85 17.48 13.88
CA SER A 2 -28.30 16.87 12.67
C SER A 2 -26.85 16.45 12.93
N ALA A 3 -26.56 15.16 12.82
CA ALA A 3 -25.19 14.65 12.99
C ALA A 3 -24.27 15.26 11.92
N TRP A 4 -23.26 16.03 12.35
CA TRP A 4 -22.21 16.63 11.50
C TRP A 4 -21.24 15.58 10.92
N PHE A 5 -21.36 14.34 11.37
CA PHE A 5 -20.46 13.26 11.03
C PHE A 5 -21.18 12.17 10.23
N CYS A 6 -20.47 11.59 9.27
CA CYS A 6 -20.86 10.38 8.56
C CYS A 6 -20.05 9.17 9.08
N VAL A 7 -20.57 7.97 8.83
CA VAL A 7 -19.87 6.72 9.13
C VAL A 7 -19.43 6.11 7.81
N VAL A 8 -18.15 5.80 7.69
CA VAL A 8 -17.60 5.13 6.50
C VAL A 8 -17.25 3.70 6.88
N ALA A 9 -17.70 2.75 6.05
CA ALA A 9 -17.33 1.35 6.13
C ALA A 9 -16.19 1.02 5.17
N TYR A 10 -15.26 0.23 5.68
CA TYR A 10 -14.15 -0.35 4.95
C TYR A 10 -14.16 -1.87 5.09
N ASP A 11 -13.58 -2.57 4.13
CA ASP A 11 -13.33 -4.01 4.22
C ASP A 11 -12.14 -4.31 5.17
N HIS A 12 -11.77 -5.59 5.25
CA HIS A 12 -10.61 -6.04 6.03
C HIS A 12 -9.26 -5.50 5.51
N ASN A 13 -9.16 -5.19 4.22
CA ASN A 13 -7.98 -4.61 3.57
C ASN A 13 -7.91 -3.08 3.69
N GLY A 14 -9.00 -2.43 4.13
CA GLY A 14 -9.15 -0.98 4.19
C GLY A 14 -9.70 -0.35 2.91
N ALA A 15 -10.14 -1.15 1.94
CA ALA A 15 -10.83 -0.64 0.76
C ALA A 15 -12.16 0.00 1.19
N TYR A 16 -12.48 1.15 0.57
CA TYR A 16 -13.75 1.83 0.80
C TYR A 16 -14.90 0.93 0.33
N VAL A 17 -15.89 0.74 1.20
CA VAL A 17 -17.10 -0.02 0.86
C VAL A 17 -18.26 0.94 0.63
N ARG A 18 -18.59 1.76 1.63
CA ARG A 18 -19.68 2.75 1.55
C ARG A 18 -19.63 3.79 2.66
N THR A 19 -20.44 4.84 2.50
CA THR A 19 -20.69 5.87 3.51
C THR A 19 -22.15 5.85 3.94
N TYR A 20 -22.40 5.97 5.23
CA TYR A 20 -23.69 6.16 5.86
C TYR A 20 -23.79 7.59 6.40
N ALA A 21 -24.96 8.20 6.31
CA ALA A 21 -25.18 9.57 6.76
C ALA A 21 -25.04 9.74 8.27
N ASN A 22 -25.25 8.66 9.06
CA ASN A 22 -25.10 8.63 10.52
C ASN A 22 -24.98 7.19 11.07
N GLN A 23 -24.77 7.03 12.39
CA GLN A 23 -24.61 5.72 13.04
C GLN A 23 -25.91 4.88 13.07
N ILE A 24 -27.08 5.51 13.08
CA ILE A 24 -28.38 4.81 13.12
C ILE A 24 -28.65 4.13 11.77
N GLU A 25 -28.42 4.85 10.68
CA GLU A 25 -28.48 4.30 9.33
C GLU A 25 -27.47 3.17 9.15
N ALA A 26 -26.23 3.35 9.62
CA ALA A 26 -25.22 2.30 9.60
C ALA A 26 -25.67 1.05 10.36
N ALA A 27 -26.27 1.20 11.55
CA ALA A 27 -26.79 0.09 12.35
C ALA A 27 -27.88 -0.69 11.58
N ARG A 28 -28.85 0.04 11.00
CA ARG A 28 -29.96 -0.53 10.24
C ARG A 28 -29.48 -1.28 8.99
N GLU A 29 -28.62 -0.66 8.18
CA GLU A 29 -28.11 -1.23 6.94
C GLU A 29 -27.17 -2.42 7.17
N ILE A 30 -26.33 -2.36 8.21
CA ILE A 30 -25.40 -3.46 8.55
C ILE A 30 -26.13 -4.62 9.25
N GLY A 31 -27.35 -4.40 9.75
CA GLY A 31 -28.05 -5.37 10.60
C GLY A 31 -27.34 -5.58 11.94
N ALA A 32 -26.90 -4.48 12.55
CA ALA A 32 -26.24 -4.44 13.85
C ALA A 32 -26.97 -3.47 14.80
N THR A 33 -26.71 -3.59 16.11
CA THR A 33 -27.28 -2.62 17.07
C THR A 33 -26.51 -1.31 17.03
N TYR A 34 -27.18 -0.20 17.37
CA TYR A 34 -26.53 1.11 17.49
C TYR A 34 -25.32 1.06 18.45
N SER A 35 -25.46 0.39 19.59
CA SER A 35 -24.38 0.22 20.57
C SER A 35 -23.17 -0.52 19.99
N THR A 36 -23.40 -1.51 19.12
CA THR A 36 -22.31 -2.20 18.39
C THR A 36 -21.58 -1.22 17.46
N ILE A 37 -22.30 -0.37 16.74
CA ILE A 37 -21.70 0.64 15.86
C ILE A 37 -20.83 1.61 16.66
N VAL A 38 -21.34 2.15 17.78
CA VAL A 38 -20.58 3.05 18.66
C VAL A 38 -19.31 2.39 19.17
N THR A 39 -19.43 1.17 19.70
CA THR A 39 -18.28 0.40 20.22
C THR A 39 -17.19 0.19 19.16
N VAL A 40 -17.59 -0.10 17.91
CA VAL A 40 -16.64 -0.32 16.80
C VAL A 40 -16.00 0.98 16.34
N LEU A 41 -16.75 2.09 16.34
CA LEU A 41 -16.20 3.41 15.99
C LEU A 41 -15.14 3.87 17.01
N ASP A 42 -15.34 3.56 18.29
CA ASP A 42 -14.42 3.92 19.36
C ASP A 42 -13.22 2.97 19.47
N SER A 43 -13.31 1.77 18.88
CA SER A 43 -12.29 0.72 18.99
C SER A 43 -11.60 0.44 17.63
N PRO A 44 -10.32 0.82 17.44
CA PRO A 44 -9.67 0.76 16.12
C PRO A 44 -9.44 -0.65 15.55
N HIS A 45 -9.50 -1.69 16.38
CA HIS A 45 -9.27 -3.09 16.02
C HIS A 45 -10.55 -3.92 15.95
N LYS A 46 -11.70 -3.38 16.41
CA LYS A 46 -12.98 -4.10 16.31
C LYS A 46 -13.56 -3.95 14.91
N THR A 47 -14.35 -4.96 14.54
CA THR A 47 -15.10 -4.98 13.28
C THR A 47 -16.54 -5.37 13.57
N VAL A 48 -17.45 -4.99 12.68
CA VAL A 48 -18.84 -5.46 12.69
C VAL A 48 -19.12 -6.11 11.34
N ARG A 49 -19.55 -7.38 11.36
CA ARG A 49 -19.82 -8.15 10.13
C ARG A 49 -18.64 -8.12 9.13
N GLY A 50 -17.40 -8.15 9.63
CA GLY A 50 -16.19 -8.08 8.79
C GLY A 50 -15.83 -6.69 8.25
N LEU A 51 -16.60 -5.65 8.61
CA LEU A 51 -16.37 -4.27 8.22
C LEU A 51 -15.67 -3.48 9.33
N ARG A 52 -14.72 -2.64 8.95
CA ARG A 52 -14.14 -1.60 9.80
C ARG A 52 -14.92 -0.31 9.60
N LEU A 53 -15.34 0.32 10.70
CA LEU A 53 -16.06 1.59 10.64
C LEU A 53 -15.18 2.73 11.12
N ARG A 54 -15.31 3.90 10.48
CA ARG A 54 -14.66 5.15 10.90
C ARG A 54 -15.64 6.31 10.79
N LYS A 55 -15.46 7.30 11.65
CA LYS A 55 -16.28 8.52 11.70
C LYS A 55 -15.53 9.65 11.00
N TYR A 56 -16.18 10.32 10.06
CA TYR A 56 -15.63 11.45 9.33
C TYR A 56 -16.55 12.66 9.42
N LYS A 57 -16.00 13.88 9.28
CA LYS A 57 -16.82 15.08 9.12
C LYS A 57 -17.47 15.04 7.73
N LYS A 58 -18.75 15.37 7.63
CA LYS A 58 -19.43 15.49 6.33
C LYS A 58 -18.68 16.49 5.45
N GLY A 59 -18.54 16.16 4.17
CA GLY A 59 -17.73 16.93 3.21
C GLY A 59 -16.24 16.60 3.21
N THR A 60 -15.77 15.66 4.04
CA THR A 60 -14.41 15.11 3.91
C THR A 60 -14.35 14.21 2.68
N GLU A 61 -13.35 14.41 1.83
CA GLU A 61 -13.07 13.51 0.71
C GLU A 61 -12.61 12.15 1.25
N ILE A 62 -13.45 11.13 1.07
CA ILE A 62 -13.18 9.78 1.59
C ILE A 62 -12.40 9.01 0.54
N LEU A 63 -11.08 9.09 0.62
CA LEU A 63 -10.20 8.23 -0.15
C LEU A 63 -10.15 6.85 0.54
N GLY A 64 -10.62 5.80 -0.13
CA GLY A 64 -10.38 4.42 0.32
C GLY A 64 -8.88 4.16 0.45
N ARG A 65 -8.43 3.29 1.37
CA ARG A 65 -7.06 2.78 1.24
C ARG A 65 -7.01 2.02 -0.07
N ILE A 66 -6.26 2.54 -1.04
CA ILE A 66 -5.85 1.75 -2.20
C ILE A 66 -5.15 0.53 -1.64
N ASN A 67 -5.69 -0.64 -1.98
CA ASN A 67 -5.18 -1.91 -1.51
C ASN A 67 -3.66 -1.92 -1.80
N PRO A 68 -2.76 -2.26 -0.85
CA PRO A 68 -1.33 -2.27 -1.14
C PRO A 68 -0.94 -3.19 -2.30
N ALA A 69 -1.81 -4.15 -2.63
CA ALA A 69 -1.74 -5.04 -3.79
C ALA A 69 -2.29 -4.42 -5.09
N GLU A 70 -2.92 -3.24 -5.04
CA GLU A 70 -3.36 -2.46 -6.20
C GLU A 70 -2.50 -1.20 -6.40
N ARG A 71 -1.55 -0.95 -5.49
CA ARG A 71 -0.61 0.16 -5.63
C ARG A 71 0.36 -0.13 -6.75
N ALA A 72 0.36 0.75 -7.74
CA ALA A 72 1.33 0.72 -8.81
C ALA A 72 2.75 0.81 -8.26
N VAL A 73 3.65 0.07 -8.91
CA VAL A 73 5.07 0.07 -8.59
C VAL A 73 5.83 0.39 -9.86
N ILE A 74 6.92 1.13 -9.70
CA ILE A 74 7.80 1.48 -10.82
C ILE A 74 9.13 0.80 -10.59
N ALA A 75 9.58 0.08 -11.62
CA ALA A 75 10.90 -0.48 -11.72
C ALA A 75 11.82 0.50 -12.44
N TYR A 76 13.02 0.65 -11.90
CA TYR A 76 14.13 1.40 -12.47
C TYR A 76 15.32 0.47 -12.62
N LYS A 77 16.13 0.72 -13.63
CA LYS A 77 17.42 0.06 -13.82
C LYS A 77 18.41 0.45 -12.69
N PRO A 78 19.51 -0.29 -12.50
CA PRO A 78 20.53 0.06 -11.50
C PRO A 78 21.08 1.49 -11.62
N ASP A 79 21.21 1.98 -12.86
CA ASP A 79 21.64 3.34 -13.22
C ASP A 79 20.60 4.43 -12.87
N GLY A 80 19.42 4.03 -12.38
CA GLY A 80 18.32 4.90 -12.02
C GLY A 80 17.43 5.31 -13.20
N THR A 81 17.62 4.74 -14.38
CA THR A 81 16.77 5.00 -15.55
C THR A 81 15.43 4.29 -15.41
N PHE A 82 14.33 4.97 -15.74
CA PHE A 82 13.00 4.35 -15.78
C PHE A 82 13.01 3.10 -16.66
N TYR A 83 12.49 1.99 -16.12
CA TYR A 83 12.30 0.76 -16.86
C TYR A 83 10.84 0.58 -17.22
N ARG A 84 9.97 0.40 -16.22
CA ARG A 84 8.56 0.07 -16.44
C ARG A 84 7.69 0.40 -15.23
N LYS A 85 6.46 0.83 -15.48
CA LYS A 85 5.39 0.95 -14.48
C LYS A 85 4.52 -0.29 -14.52
N TYR A 86 4.31 -0.90 -13.36
CA TYR A 86 3.41 -2.03 -13.18
C TYR A 86 2.17 -1.59 -12.41
N ARG A 87 1.02 -2.20 -12.74
CA ARG A 87 -0.24 -1.97 -12.01
C ARG A 87 -0.10 -2.30 -10.53
N ASN A 88 0.68 -3.31 -10.18
CA ASN A 88 1.02 -3.66 -8.82
C ASN A 88 2.31 -4.49 -8.72
N ARG A 89 2.76 -4.69 -7.49
CA ARG A 89 3.92 -5.53 -7.17
C ARG A 89 3.73 -6.99 -7.60
N ASP A 90 2.52 -7.55 -7.51
CA ASP A 90 2.29 -8.96 -7.83
C ASP A 90 2.49 -9.26 -9.32
N VAL A 91 1.99 -8.37 -10.19
CA VAL A 91 2.25 -8.43 -11.63
C VAL A 91 3.74 -8.29 -11.91
N ALA A 92 4.40 -7.34 -11.24
CA ALA A 92 5.83 -7.12 -11.38
C ALA A 92 6.65 -8.33 -10.93
N ALA A 93 6.28 -8.95 -9.81
CA ALA A 93 6.90 -10.14 -9.24
C ALA A 93 6.79 -11.33 -10.19
N LYS A 94 5.59 -11.54 -10.76
CA LYS A 94 5.33 -12.60 -11.73
C LYS A 94 6.15 -12.44 -13.01
N GLU A 95 6.26 -11.22 -13.53
CA GLU A 95 7.04 -10.94 -14.73
C GLU A 95 8.55 -11.08 -14.48
N MET A 96 9.04 -10.62 -13.33
CA MET A 96 10.46 -10.63 -12.97
C MET A 96 10.92 -11.94 -12.33
N GLY A 97 10.03 -12.91 -12.12
CA GLY A 97 10.35 -14.20 -11.49
C GLY A 97 10.80 -14.10 -10.03
N VAL A 98 10.36 -13.08 -9.29
CA VAL A 98 10.73 -12.85 -7.88
C VAL A 98 9.52 -12.91 -6.96
N SER A 99 9.76 -13.03 -5.65
CA SER A 99 8.66 -12.95 -4.68
C SER A 99 8.13 -11.51 -4.56
N PRO A 100 6.80 -11.32 -4.40
CA PRO A 100 6.24 -10.01 -4.07
C PRO A 100 6.92 -9.40 -2.85
N GLN A 101 7.27 -10.21 -1.86
CA GLN A 101 7.95 -9.76 -0.64
C GLN A 101 9.33 -9.15 -0.91
N ALA A 102 10.10 -9.66 -1.88
CA ALA A 102 11.37 -9.06 -2.28
C ALA A 102 11.17 -7.64 -2.83
N ILE A 103 10.15 -7.44 -3.68
CA ILE A 103 9.77 -6.11 -4.17
C ILE A 103 9.33 -5.20 -3.00
N SER A 104 8.54 -5.71 -2.05
CA SER A 104 8.18 -4.98 -0.82
C SER A 104 9.40 -4.51 -0.03
N ASN A 105 10.38 -5.39 0.15
CA ASN A 105 11.58 -5.10 0.90
C ASN A 105 12.44 -4.05 0.19
N ALA A 106 12.59 -4.16 -1.13
CA ALA A 106 13.31 -3.17 -1.94
C ALA A 106 12.65 -1.79 -1.87
N ILE A 107 11.33 -1.75 -2.00
CA ILE A 107 10.51 -0.55 -1.90
C ILE A 107 10.65 0.13 -0.52
N ASN A 108 10.70 -0.66 0.56
CA ASN A 108 10.81 -0.15 1.93
C ASN A 108 12.27 0.11 2.36
N GLY A 109 13.24 -0.03 1.46
CA GLY A 109 14.66 0.16 1.75
C GLY A 109 15.30 -0.94 2.60
N ARG A 110 14.58 -2.03 2.89
CA ARG A 110 15.14 -3.22 3.58
C ARG A 110 16.09 -4.01 2.68
N GLN A 111 15.92 -3.90 1.36
CA GLN A 111 16.85 -4.42 0.35
C GLN A 111 17.22 -3.28 -0.60
N LYS A 112 18.44 -3.29 -1.12
CA LYS A 112 18.93 -2.25 -2.05
C LYS A 112 18.29 -2.40 -3.43
N THR A 113 18.05 -3.64 -3.86
CA THR A 113 17.45 -3.99 -5.16
C THR A 113 16.62 -5.27 -5.03
N ALA A 114 15.71 -5.50 -5.98
CA ALA A 114 15.08 -6.80 -6.18
C ALA A 114 15.15 -7.15 -7.68
N SER A 115 15.61 -8.36 -8.00
CA SER A 115 15.94 -8.79 -9.38
C SER A 115 16.93 -7.86 -10.10
N GLY A 116 17.89 -7.28 -9.37
CA GLY A 116 18.83 -6.30 -9.94
C GLY A 116 18.21 -4.94 -10.29
N MET A 117 16.93 -4.70 -9.97
CA MET A 117 16.23 -3.44 -10.24
C MET A 117 15.94 -2.66 -8.96
N GLN A 118 15.82 -1.34 -9.12
CA GLN A 118 15.35 -0.44 -8.07
C GLN A 118 13.84 -0.28 -8.14
N TRP A 119 13.18 -0.26 -6.99
CA TRP A 119 11.72 -0.21 -6.91
C TRP A 119 11.24 1.00 -6.12
N ARG A 120 10.18 1.65 -6.61
CA ARG A 120 9.51 2.77 -5.94
C ARG A 120 7.99 2.55 -5.93
N LYS A 121 7.35 2.99 -4.84
CA LYS A 121 5.89 3.08 -4.73
C LYS A 121 5.42 4.24 -5.60
N TYR A 122 4.26 4.11 -6.20
CA TYR A 122 3.58 5.21 -6.87
C TYR A 122 2.25 5.46 -6.17
N GLU A 123 2.10 6.64 -5.55
CA GLU A 123 0.86 7.07 -4.90
C GLU A 123 0.30 8.29 -5.65
N GLY A 124 -0.75 8.09 -6.44
CA GLY A 124 -1.46 9.17 -7.14
C GLY A 124 -0.70 9.78 -8.34
N ASP A 125 -1.13 10.95 -8.81
CA ASP A 125 -0.57 11.70 -9.95
C ASP A 125 0.79 12.39 -9.65
N GLU A 126 1.58 11.84 -8.72
CA GLU A 126 2.90 12.37 -8.43
C GLU A 126 3.78 12.26 -9.68
N GLN A 127 4.48 13.35 -10.03
CA GLN A 127 5.31 13.39 -11.23
C GLN A 127 6.38 12.30 -11.16
N MET A 128 6.33 11.33 -12.08
CA MET A 128 7.26 10.22 -12.12
C MET A 128 8.67 10.76 -12.41
N PRO A 129 9.64 10.64 -11.48
CA PRO A 129 11.00 11.06 -11.76
C PRO A 129 11.55 10.14 -12.85
N ARG A 130 11.93 10.71 -13.98
CA ARG A 130 12.52 9.97 -15.13
C ARG A 130 13.86 9.35 -14.79
N LYS A 131 14.53 9.86 -13.75
CA LYS A 131 15.82 9.40 -13.26
C LYS A 131 15.85 9.45 -11.74
N ILE A 132 16.31 8.37 -11.11
CA ILE A 132 16.56 8.28 -9.66
C ILE A 132 18.06 8.09 -9.41
N ASN A 133 18.48 8.23 -8.15
CA ASN A 133 19.87 7.96 -7.79
C ASN A 133 20.22 6.49 -8.10
N PRO A 134 21.36 6.22 -8.75
CA PRO A 134 21.78 4.85 -9.02
C PRO A 134 22.06 4.12 -7.71
N VAL A 135 21.75 2.83 -7.67
CA VAL A 135 22.25 1.97 -6.59
C VAL A 135 23.75 1.78 -6.83
N PRO A 136 24.61 1.98 -5.81
CA PRO A 136 26.03 1.70 -5.95
C PRO A 136 26.21 0.29 -6.47
N PRO A 137 27.09 0.07 -7.48
CA PRO A 137 27.33 -1.26 -8.01
C PRO A 137 27.64 -2.22 -6.85
N PRO A 138 27.22 -3.50 -6.96
CA PRO A 138 27.60 -4.49 -5.97
C PRO A 138 29.12 -4.44 -5.83
N GLN A 139 29.58 -4.14 -4.62
CA GLN A 139 31.01 -4.06 -4.38
C GLN A 139 31.58 -5.46 -4.65
N PRO A 140 32.69 -5.58 -5.39
CA PRO A 140 33.28 -6.89 -5.68
C PRO A 140 33.46 -7.63 -4.36
N SER A 141 33.02 -8.89 -4.36
CA SER A 141 33.19 -9.77 -3.21
C SER A 141 34.67 -9.78 -2.84
N THR A 142 34.99 -9.66 -1.54
CA THR A 142 36.37 -9.74 -1.06
C THR A 142 37.04 -11.10 -1.36
N TYR A 143 36.29 -12.08 -1.87
CA TYR A 143 36.78 -13.40 -2.29
C TYR A 143 37.39 -13.46 -3.69
N ASP A 144 37.24 -12.44 -4.53
CA ASP A 144 37.86 -12.41 -5.88
C ASP A 144 39.33 -11.93 -5.87
N LYS A 145 39.95 -11.77 -4.70
CA LYS A 145 41.35 -11.32 -4.55
C LYS A 145 42.33 -12.43 -4.10
N VAL A 146 42.02 -13.69 -4.35
CA VAL A 146 42.95 -14.82 -4.11
C VAL A 146 43.39 -15.50 -5.40
N GLU A 147 43.74 -14.72 -6.43
CA GLU A 147 44.56 -15.23 -7.54
C GLU A 147 45.84 -14.40 -7.63
N GLY A 148 46.92 -14.99 -7.15
CA GLY A 148 48.25 -14.37 -7.09
C GLY A 148 49.17 -14.98 -6.03
N PHE A 149 49.14 -16.29 -5.87
CA PHE A 149 50.24 -17.03 -5.24
C PHE A 149 50.88 -17.89 -6.33
N GLN A 150 51.85 -17.30 -7.03
CA GLN A 150 53.06 -17.94 -7.54
C GLN A 150 54.01 -16.88 -8.08
#